data_AF-A0A1G9J2G5-F1
#
_entry.id   AF-A0A1G9J2G5-F1
#
_cell.length_a   1.000
_cell.length_b   1.000
_cell.length_c   1.000
_cell.angle_alpha   90.00
_cell.angle_beta   90.00
_cell.angle_gamma   90.00
#
_symmetry.space_group_name_H-M   'P 1'
#
loop_
_entity.id
_entity.type
_entity.pdbx_description
1 polymer ?
#
loop_
_entity_poly.entity_id
_entity_poly.type
_entity_poly.pdbx_seq_one_letter_code
_entity_poly.pdbx_strand_id
1 'polypeptide(L)' 'MSKRTLLTITEKAEELGVTIETLRQWRIAGIGPKFVKYGETVRYVPETIWEEVTA' A
#
# COMPACT_ATOMS: atom_id res chain seq x y z
N MET A 1 12.46 9.06 -16.74
CA MET A 1 11.24 8.29 -17.06
C MET A 1 10.86 7.48 -15.84
N SER A 2 10.14 8.04 -14.87
CA SER A 2 9.81 7.32 -13.63
C SER A 2 8.70 6.32 -13.92
N LYS A 3 9.04 5.02 -13.90
CA LYS A 3 8.08 3.92 -14.05
C LYS A 3 7.02 4.03 -12.95
N ARG A 4 5.80 4.44 -13.32
CA ARG A 4 4.62 4.38 -12.45
C ARG A 4 4.06 2.96 -12.43
N THR A 5 4.87 2.01 -12.00
CA THR A 5 4.41 0.63 -11.82
C THR A 5 3.63 0.59 -10.52
N LEU A 6 2.36 0.19 -10.57
CA LEU A 6 1.57 0.01 -9.37
C LEU A 6 2.11 -1.18 -8.56
N LEU A 7 2.35 -0.97 -7.28
CA LEU A 7 2.94 -1.96 -6.39
C LEU A 7 1.89 -2.97 -5.96
N THR A 8 2.27 -4.24 -5.84
CA THR A 8 1.47 -5.22 -5.10
C THR A 8 1.43 -4.87 -3.61
N ILE A 9 0.55 -5.54 -2.87
CA ILE A 9 0.54 -5.42 -1.41
C ILE A 9 1.87 -5.83 -0.79
N THR A 10 2.55 -6.83 -1.36
CA THR A 10 3.87 -7.29 -0.90
C THR A 10 4.92 -6.24 -1.15
N GLU A 11 5.02 -5.72 -2.38
CA GLU A 11 6.00 -4.68 -2.71
C GLU A 11 5.77 -3.41 -1.87
N LYS A 12 4.51 -3.04 -1.62
CA LYS A 12 4.20 -1.88 -0.77
C LYS A 12 4.52 -2.15 0.71
N ALA A 13 4.33 -3.38 1.18
CA ALA A 13 4.70 -3.78 2.54
C ALA A 13 6.21 -3.65 2.74
N GLU A 14 7.00 -4.17 1.79
CA GLU A 14 8.45 -4.08 1.79
C GLU A 14 8.94 -2.63 1.70
N GLU A 15 8.32 -1.81 0.85
CA GLU A 15 8.67 -0.39 0.71
C GLU A 15 8.42 0.40 2.00
N LEU A 16 7.31 0.13 2.70
CA LEU A 16 6.96 0.80 3.95
C LEU A 16 7.61 0.16 5.19
N GLY A 17 8.24 -1.01 5.06
CA GLY A 17 8.79 -1.76 6.18
C GLY A 17 7.71 -2.32 7.12
N VAL A 18 6.48 -2.49 6.65
CA VAL A 18 5.35 -3.03 7.44
C VAL A 18 4.98 -4.44 6.98
N THR A 19 4.17 -5.14 7.77
CA THR A 19 3.67 -6.46 7.34
C THR A 19 2.51 -6.33 6.37
N ILE A 20 2.31 -7.34 5.51
CA ILE A 20 1.14 -7.44 4.62
C ILE A 20 -0.16 -7.41 5.43
N GLU A 21 -0.18 -8.00 6.63
CA GLU A 21 -1.33 -8.00 7.53
C GLU A 21 -1.69 -6.59 8.00
N THR A 22 -0.69 -5.77 8.33
CA THR A 22 -0.87 -4.36 8.65
C THR A 22 -1.54 -3.60 7.49
N LEU A 23 -1.08 -3.80 6.25
CA LEU A 23 -1.72 -3.20 5.08
C LEU A 23 -3.16 -3.68 4.85
N ARG A 24 -3.46 -4.96 5.15
CA ARG A 24 -4.83 -5.49 5.09
C ARG A 24 -5.72 -4.86 6.15
N GLN A 25 -5.22 -4.72 7.38
CA GLN A 25 -5.91 -4.07 8.49
C GLN A 25 -6.25 -2.62 8.12
N TRP A 26 -5.29 -1.84 7.62
CA TRP A 26 -5.54 -0.47 7.16
C TRP A 26 -6.61 -0.40 6.08
N ARG A 27 -6.57 -1.31 5.10
CA ARG A 27 -7.58 -1.38 4.05
C ARG A 27 -8.98 -1.64 4.60
N ILE A 28 -9.10 -2.47 5.64
CA ILE A 28 -10.37 -2.74 6.32
C ILE A 28 -10.81 -1.51 7.14
N ALA A 29 -9.88 -0.87 7.84
CA ALA A 29 -10.11 0.34 8.61
C ALA A 29 -10.35 1.59 7.75
N GLY A 30 -10.11 1.52 6.43
CA GLY A 30 -10.25 2.65 5.50
C GLY A 30 -9.13 3.68 5.59
N ILE A 31 -8.00 3.32 6.21
CA ILE A 31 -6.80 4.17 6.35
C ILE A 31 -5.66 3.66 5.46
N GLY A 32 -4.54 4.39 5.43
CA GLY A 32 -3.32 3.96 4.76
C GLY A 32 -3.08 4.56 3.36
N PRO A 33 -2.10 4.00 2.62
CA PRO A 33 -1.68 4.54 1.34
C PRO A 33 -2.72 4.32 0.25
N LYS A 34 -2.73 5.21 -0.76
CA LYS A 34 -3.66 5.14 -1.88
C LYS A 34 -3.46 3.83 -2.64
N PHE A 35 -4.56 3.13 -2.82
CA PHE A 35 -4.64 1.91 -3.61
C PHE A 35 -5.67 2.06 -4.72
N VAL A 36 -5.45 1.31 -5.79
CA VAL A 36 -6.35 1.15 -6.93
C VAL A 36 -6.77 -0.31 -6.99
N LYS A 37 -8.08 -0.54 -7.07
CA LYS A 37 -8.66 -1.88 -7.18
C LYS A 37 -8.98 -2.17 -8.65
N TYR A 38 -8.36 -3.21 -9.20
CA TYR A 38 -8.64 -3.77 -10.52
C TYR A 38 -9.34 -5.12 -10.35
N GLY A 39 -10.68 -5.12 -10.34
CA GLY A 39 -11.45 -6.34 -10.06
C GLY A 39 -11.13 -6.90 -8.68
N GLU A 40 -10.61 -8.13 -8.60
CA GLU A 40 -10.14 -8.76 -7.35
C GLU A 40 -8.72 -8.32 -6.93
N THR A 41 -7.95 -7.72 -7.83
CA THR A 41 -6.55 -7.36 -7.55
C THR A 41 -6.46 -5.94 -7.00
N VAL A 42 -5.78 -5.77 -5.87
CA VAL A 42 -5.46 -4.46 -5.28
C VAL A 42 -4.01 -4.12 -5.58
N ARG A 43 -3.78 -2.89 -6.05
CA ARG A 43 -2.44 -2.36 -6.30
C ARG A 43 -2.26 -1.01 -5.63
N TYR A 44 -1.09 -0.72 -5.11
CA TYR A 44 -0.75 0.53 -4.43
C TYR A 44 -0.04 1.51 -5.36
N VAL A 45 -0.29 2.79 -5.14
CA VAL A 45 0.41 3.85 -5.87
C VAL A 45 1.80 4.02 -5.23
N PRO A 46 2.90 3.87 -6.01
CA PRO A 46 4.26 3.99 -5.47
C PRO A 46 4.52 5.38 -4.88
N GLU A 47 3.99 6.43 -5.52
CA GLU A 47 4.16 7.83 -5.09
C GLU A 47 3.45 8.17 -3.77
N THR A 48 2.59 7.27 -3.24
CA THR A 48 1.92 7.53 -1.95
C THR A 48 2.78 7.05 -0.79
N ILE A 49 3.42 8.00 -0.13
CA ILE A 49 4.03 7.85 1.18
C ILE A 49 2.95 7.82 2.26
N TRP A 50 3.04 6.85 3.16
CA TRP A 50 2.22 6.76 4.38
C TRP A 50 3.19 6.50 5.54
N GLU A 51 3.38 7.49 6.39
CA GLU A 51 4.08 7.32 7.64
C GLU A 51 3.06 6.91 8.69
N GLU A 52 3.14 5.66 9.14
CA GLU A 52 2.51 5.25 10.38
C GLU A 52 3.10 6.10 11.50
N VAL A 53 2.26 6.88 12.18
CA VAL A 53 2.63 7.43 13.47
C VAL A 53 2.59 6.25 14.43
N THR A 54 3.71 5.54 14.58
CA THR A 54 3.90 4.57 15.66
C THR A 54 3.86 5.36 16.96
N ALA A 55 2.68 5.37 17.59
CA ALA A 55 2.46 5.93 18.92
C ALA A 55 3.10 5.06 20.00
#